data_AF-A0A9P6Y4E0-F1
#
_entry.id   AF-A0A9P6Y4E0-F1
#
_cell.length_a   1.000
_cell.length_b   1.000
_cell.length_c   1.000
_cell.angle_alpha   90.00
_cell.angle_beta   90.00
_cell.angle_gamma   90.00
#
_symmetry.space_group_name_H-M   'P 1'
#
loop_
_entity.id
_entity.type
_entity.pdbx_description
1 polymer ?
#
loop_
_entity_poly.entity_id
_entity_poly.type
_entity_poly.pdbx_seq_one_letter_code
_entity_poly.pdbx_strand_id
1 'polypeptide(L)'
;MSINTRKGSKPEVEQLESVTNQARQDESPSVNESNDEFNTEKNNKKGLFTRLKDSIYTKPEDSPNVWHLLTNLTNKQRFIFFAAFFGWTLDAFDFFSVSLSATRIAATFDVEPSAVTSAITTTLMLRPVGALIFGALADKFGRRWPLMGDVLLFAVVNLGSGFAPNLSTFIGLRSIFGIAMGGEWGLGASLALESLPVEARGLFSGIYQQGYATGYLLATLANYAVTETNSTWRILFWTGAVLAVIALIMRFWIPESETFIRQKNARKILGRSIWKELKTAVRLHWLRMIYMVILMAFMNFFSHGSQDLYPTFLLSQMGFTTGQQTVTGVIMNVGAIIGGTLFGYFSNFLGRRFVLALCAICAGAFIPLWIYAPNIPSLQFGAFILQFFVQGAWGVIPAHINELAPDAFRGLMPGLAYQLGNLISAASSQIEATIGERYPLHNPDGTYRLNAEGQRIADYGKTQAIFMGCVCFCLLITAIVGKEERNKDFNQTLTEDSHGAIGPEEVKINTVEQGIPPSDHTTCK
;
A
#
# COMPACT_ATOMS: atom_id res chain seq x y z
N MET A 1 -12.29 80.98 57.21
CA MET A 1 -11.39 79.85 56.89
C MET A 1 -11.33 79.74 55.37
N SER A 2 -10.42 80.45 54.69
CA SER A 2 -9.04 80.03 54.33
C SER A 2 -9.04 78.95 53.22
N ILE A 3 -8.37 79.01 52.06
CA ILE A 3 -7.57 79.95 51.26
C ILE A 3 -7.22 79.18 49.93
N ASN A 4 -7.08 79.88 48.78
CA ASN A 4 -6.27 79.59 47.56
C ASN A 4 -6.39 78.28 46.75
N THR A 5 -6.75 78.30 45.44
CA THR A 5 -5.99 78.58 44.17
C THR A 5 -5.13 77.46 43.57
N ARG A 6 -5.34 77.23 42.25
CA ARG A 6 -4.38 77.02 41.12
C ARG A 6 -3.81 75.62 40.77
N LYS A 7 -3.91 75.35 39.45
CA LYS A 7 -2.92 74.81 38.47
C LYS A 7 -2.52 73.32 38.46
N GLY A 8 -2.76 72.66 37.32
CA GLY A 8 -1.71 72.39 36.30
C GLY A 8 -0.84 71.12 36.38
N SER A 9 -0.81 70.40 35.24
CA SER A 9 0.29 69.61 34.63
C SER A 9 0.82 68.30 35.24
N LYS A 10 0.71 67.23 34.42
CA LYS A 10 1.51 65.98 34.26
C LYS A 10 3.04 66.15 34.45
N PRO A 11 3.87 65.10 34.72
CA PRO A 11 4.19 63.96 33.80
C PRO A 11 4.27 62.57 34.49
N GLU A 12 4.03 61.42 33.83
CA GLU A 12 4.76 60.83 32.69
C GLU A 12 6.21 60.43 33.06
N VAL A 13 6.38 59.51 34.03
CA VAL A 13 7.70 58.93 34.40
C VAL A 13 7.67 57.41 34.61
N GLU A 14 6.51 56.76 34.82
CA GLU A 14 6.48 55.31 35.16
C GLU A 14 6.21 54.35 33.99
N GLN A 15 6.12 54.83 32.74
CA GLN A 15 5.87 53.99 31.56
C GLN A 15 7.04 53.89 30.57
N LEU A 16 8.21 54.45 30.89
CA LEU A 16 9.40 54.42 30.02
C LEU A 16 10.54 53.50 30.50
N GLU A 17 10.47 52.95 31.73
CA GLU A 17 11.50 52.04 32.26
C GLU A 17 11.23 50.54 32.02
N SER A 18 10.03 50.15 31.61
CA SER A 18 9.74 48.74 31.27
C SER A 18 10.02 48.39 29.81
N VAL A 19 10.28 49.38 28.95
CA VAL A 19 10.52 49.20 27.50
C VAL A 19 12.02 49.17 27.15
N THR A 20 12.90 49.59 28.05
CA THR A 20 14.36 49.69 27.79
C THR A 20 15.18 48.47 28.22
N ASN A 21 14.61 47.51 28.95
CA ASN A 21 15.28 46.26 29.34
C ASN A 21 15.00 45.06 28.40
N GLN A 22 14.18 45.24 27.36
CA GLN A 22 13.92 44.21 26.34
C GLN A 22 14.69 44.42 25.03
N ALA A 23 15.43 45.51 24.87
CA ALA A 23 16.16 45.86 23.65
C ALA A 23 17.69 45.77 23.78
N ARG A 24 18.21 44.85 24.61
CA ARG A 24 19.66 44.71 24.85
C ARG A 24 20.15 43.27 24.99
N GLN A 25 19.59 42.35 24.20
CA GLN A 25 20.14 40.99 24.03
C GLN A 25 20.23 40.53 22.57
N ASP A 26 20.14 41.44 21.60
CA ASP A 26 20.55 41.17 20.23
C ASP A 26 21.95 41.77 20.01
N GLU A 27 22.99 40.95 20.15
CA GLU A 27 24.25 41.16 19.43
C GLU A 27 25.05 39.84 19.29
N SER A 28 25.26 39.46 18.03
CA SER A 28 26.22 38.50 17.45
C SER A 28 25.85 36.99 17.33
N PRO A 29 25.68 36.47 16.09
CA PRO A 29 25.56 35.05 15.80
C PRO A 29 26.95 34.46 15.53
N SER A 30 27.47 33.70 16.49
CA SER A 30 28.55 32.74 16.22
C SER A 30 28.33 31.55 17.15
N VAL A 31 28.65 30.35 16.67
CA VAL A 31 28.45 29.05 17.36
C VAL A 31 27.05 28.44 17.14
N ASN A 32 26.76 28.03 15.90
CA ASN A 32 25.83 26.91 15.65
C ASN A 32 26.36 25.83 14.69
N GLU A 33 27.53 26.03 14.07
CA GLU A 33 28.18 25.00 13.23
C GLU A 33 28.74 23.82 14.06
N SER A 34 29.08 24.03 15.34
CA SER A 34 29.65 22.97 16.19
C SER A 34 28.61 21.96 16.71
N ASN A 35 27.32 22.34 16.77
CA ASN A 35 26.24 21.45 17.20
C ASN A 35 25.78 20.50 16.09
N ASP A 36 25.89 20.91 14.83
CA ASP A 36 25.55 20.10 13.66
C ASP A 36 26.58 18.99 13.40
N GLU A 37 27.88 19.26 13.56
CA GLU A 37 28.90 18.20 13.52
C GLU A 37 28.75 17.20 14.68
N PHE A 38 28.39 17.68 15.87
CA PHE A 38 28.24 16.84 17.06
C PHE A 38 27.04 15.90 16.98
N ASN A 39 25.92 16.34 16.41
CA ASN A 39 24.73 15.51 16.20
C ASN A 39 24.87 14.55 15.01
N THR A 40 25.58 14.95 13.94
CA THR A 40 25.89 14.07 12.81
C THR A 40 26.84 12.94 13.23
N GLU A 41 27.82 13.23 14.08
CA GLU A 41 28.66 12.21 14.72
C GLU A 41 27.86 11.28 15.64
N LYS A 42 26.96 11.80 16.49
CA LYS A 42 26.16 10.99 17.41
C LYS A 42 25.22 10.03 16.67
N ASN A 43 24.60 10.48 15.58
CA ASN A 43 23.75 9.62 14.76
C ASN A 43 24.59 8.59 13.98
N ASN A 44 25.79 8.92 13.50
CA ASN A 44 26.73 7.95 12.89
C ASN A 44 27.33 6.96 13.89
N LYS A 45 27.35 7.28 15.18
CA LYS A 45 27.81 6.38 16.26
C LYS A 45 26.72 5.41 16.78
N LYS A 46 25.45 5.57 16.37
CA LYS A 46 24.40 4.58 16.68
C LYS A 46 24.58 3.33 15.81
N GLY A 47 24.69 2.16 16.45
CA GLY A 47 24.77 0.88 15.76
C GLY A 47 23.55 0.63 14.85
N LEU A 48 23.75 -0.13 13.77
CA LEU A 48 22.74 -0.44 12.74
C LEU A 48 21.40 -0.89 13.36
N PHE A 49 21.46 -1.71 14.42
CA PHE A 49 20.31 -2.21 15.14
C PHE A 49 19.54 -1.14 15.92
N THR A 50 20.21 -0.12 16.46
CA THR A 50 19.55 0.96 17.21
C THR A 50 18.80 1.89 16.26
N ARG A 51 19.35 2.17 15.07
CA ARG A 51 18.69 2.98 14.04
C ARG A 51 17.39 2.36 13.50
N LEU A 52 17.29 1.03 13.47
CA LEU A 52 16.09 0.31 13.05
C LEU A 52 15.00 0.29 14.15
N LYS A 53 15.37 0.44 15.43
CA LYS A 53 14.48 0.18 16.57
C LYS A 53 13.80 1.43 17.16
N ASP A 54 14.27 2.64 16.84
CA ASP A 54 13.68 3.90 17.33
C ASP A 54 12.25 4.07 16.77
N SER A 55 11.25 3.59 17.51
CA SER A 55 9.82 3.66 17.20
C SER A 55 9.19 4.82 17.95
N ILE A 56 8.47 5.69 17.23
CA ILE A 56 7.69 6.78 17.83
C ILE A 56 6.31 6.19 18.14
N TYR A 57 6.01 6.04 19.43
CA TYR A 57 4.74 5.47 19.89
C TYR A 57 3.85 6.60 20.39
N THR A 58 2.90 7.05 19.57
CA THR A 58 1.79 7.89 20.05
C THR A 58 0.77 6.97 20.73
N LYS A 59 0.38 7.34 21.96
CA LYS A 59 -0.63 6.61 22.75
C LYS A 59 -1.95 6.57 21.96
N PRO A 60 -2.69 5.45 21.97
CA PRO A 60 -4.01 5.43 21.37
C PRO A 60 -4.93 6.35 22.18
N GLU A 61 -5.54 7.34 21.53
CA GLU A 61 -6.82 7.86 22.01
C GLU A 61 -7.81 6.69 22.03
N ASP A 62 -8.72 6.66 23.01
CA ASP A 62 -9.72 5.60 23.19
C ASP A 62 -10.29 5.18 21.83
N SER A 63 -10.18 3.88 21.50
CA SER A 63 -10.48 3.40 20.15
C SER A 63 -11.91 3.79 19.79
N PRO A 64 -12.13 4.66 18.79
CA PRO A 64 -13.47 5.08 18.48
C PRO A 64 -14.26 3.85 18.00
N ASN A 65 -15.53 3.77 18.41
CA ASN A 65 -16.43 2.72 17.95
C ASN A 65 -16.38 2.62 16.42
N VAL A 66 -16.40 1.40 15.86
CA VAL A 66 -16.36 1.19 14.39
C VAL A 66 -17.43 2.03 13.68
N TRP A 67 -18.64 2.08 14.26
CA TRP A 67 -19.73 2.92 13.75
C TRP A 67 -19.37 4.41 13.71
N HIS A 68 -18.73 4.92 14.76
CA HIS A 68 -18.26 6.30 14.82
C HIS A 68 -17.20 6.60 13.75
N LEU A 69 -16.25 5.67 13.53
CA LEU A 69 -15.25 5.80 12.46
C LEU A 69 -15.88 5.85 11.06
N LEU A 70 -16.93 5.07 10.82
CA LEU A 70 -17.65 5.06 9.54
C LEU A 70 -18.52 6.32 9.36
N THR A 71 -19.17 6.80 10.41
CA THR A 71 -20.10 7.94 10.33
C THR A 71 -19.40 9.29 10.33
N ASN A 72 -18.24 9.42 10.97
CA ASN A 72 -17.57 10.72 11.14
C ASN A 72 -16.79 11.20 9.91
N LEU A 73 -16.69 10.40 8.86
CA LEU A 73 -16.10 10.86 7.61
C LEU A 73 -17.02 11.84 6.90
N THR A 74 -16.44 12.96 6.47
CA THR A 74 -17.11 13.89 5.56
C THR A 74 -17.42 13.22 4.21
N ASN A 75 -18.43 13.71 3.48
CA ASN A 75 -18.75 13.19 2.14
C ASN A 75 -17.56 13.28 1.18
N LYS A 76 -16.74 14.33 1.31
CA LYS A 76 -15.49 14.50 0.54
C LYS A 76 -14.50 13.36 0.82
N GLN A 77 -14.25 13.04 2.09
CA GLN A 77 -13.33 11.96 2.47
C GLN A 77 -13.83 10.59 2.00
N ARG A 78 -15.13 10.32 2.17
CA ARG A 78 -15.76 9.07 1.68
C ARG A 78 -15.60 8.93 0.17
N PHE A 79 -15.82 10.01 -0.58
CA PHE A 79 -15.69 10.02 -2.03
C PHE A 79 -14.24 9.79 -2.48
N ILE A 80 -13.26 10.48 -1.88
CA ILE A 80 -11.83 10.29 -2.19
C ILE A 80 -11.41 8.84 -1.90
N PHE A 81 -11.79 8.32 -0.73
CA PHE A 81 -11.50 6.94 -0.36
C PHE A 81 -12.14 5.94 -1.33
N PHE A 82 -13.43 6.10 -1.63
CA PHE A 82 -14.14 5.21 -2.54
C PHE A 82 -13.54 5.22 -3.94
N ALA A 83 -13.16 6.39 -4.47
CA ALA A 83 -12.53 6.47 -5.79
C ALA A 83 -11.17 5.75 -5.83
N ALA A 84 -10.36 5.86 -4.77
CA ALA A 84 -9.09 5.15 -4.67
C ALA A 84 -9.29 3.63 -4.50
N PHE A 85 -10.23 3.21 -3.65
CA PHE A 85 -10.62 1.80 -3.49
C PHE A 85 -11.15 1.21 -4.79
N PHE A 86 -11.95 1.98 -5.52
CA PHE A 86 -12.50 1.57 -6.81
C PHE A 86 -11.39 1.37 -7.83
N GLY A 87 -10.45 2.32 -7.97
CA GLY A 87 -9.26 2.16 -8.82
C GLY A 87 -8.51 0.85 -8.54
N TRP A 88 -8.21 0.57 -7.28
CA TRP A 88 -7.55 -0.68 -6.88
C TRP A 88 -8.37 -1.94 -7.18
N THR A 89 -9.70 -1.85 -7.06
CA THR A 89 -10.62 -2.94 -7.41
C THR A 89 -10.60 -3.21 -8.91
N LEU A 90 -10.53 -2.17 -9.75
CA LEU A 90 -10.48 -2.30 -11.20
C LEU A 90 -9.16 -2.89 -11.68
N ASP A 91 -8.05 -2.48 -11.07
CA ASP A 91 -6.73 -3.05 -11.31
C ASP A 91 -6.74 -4.57 -11.11
N ALA A 92 -7.26 -5.00 -9.97
CA ALA A 92 -7.39 -6.42 -9.66
C ALA A 92 -8.34 -7.12 -10.63
N PHE A 93 -9.47 -6.51 -10.97
CA PHE A 93 -10.41 -7.06 -11.94
C PHE A 93 -9.75 -7.35 -13.30
N ASP A 94 -9.00 -6.39 -13.87
CA ASP A 94 -8.32 -6.59 -15.15
C ASP A 94 -7.21 -7.63 -15.05
N PHE A 95 -6.39 -7.54 -14.01
CA PHE A 95 -5.29 -8.47 -13.77
C PHE A 95 -5.78 -9.93 -13.72
N PHE A 96 -6.82 -10.19 -12.93
CA PHE A 96 -7.38 -11.54 -12.81
C PHE A 96 -8.16 -11.98 -14.05
N SER A 97 -8.73 -11.05 -14.82
CA SER A 97 -9.42 -11.38 -16.09
C SER A 97 -8.51 -12.12 -17.07
N VAL A 98 -7.21 -11.81 -17.11
CA VAL A 98 -6.24 -12.55 -17.94
C VAL A 98 -6.11 -13.99 -17.48
N SER A 99 -5.89 -14.21 -16.18
CA SER A 99 -5.70 -15.56 -15.61
C SER A 99 -6.95 -16.44 -15.78
N LEU A 100 -8.14 -15.87 -15.55
CA LEU A 100 -9.42 -16.57 -15.63
C LEU A 100 -9.84 -16.92 -17.06
N SER A 101 -9.33 -16.18 -18.06
CA SER A 101 -9.65 -16.40 -19.47
C SER A 101 -8.49 -16.94 -20.30
N ALA A 102 -7.38 -17.33 -19.67
CA ALA A 102 -6.15 -17.75 -20.33
C ALA A 102 -6.37 -18.85 -21.39
N THR A 103 -7.11 -19.90 -21.07
CA THR A 103 -7.43 -21.00 -22.01
C THR A 103 -8.22 -20.52 -23.23
N ARG A 104 -9.11 -19.54 -23.06
CA ARG A 104 -9.96 -19.01 -24.13
C ARG A 104 -9.20 -18.05 -25.03
N ILE A 105 -8.31 -17.24 -24.44
CA ILE A 105 -7.36 -16.40 -25.16
C ILE A 105 -6.44 -17.29 -26.01
N ALA A 106 -5.92 -18.35 -25.41
CA ALA A 106 -5.05 -19.33 -26.06
C ALA A 106 -5.72 -19.98 -27.27
N ALA A 107 -6.96 -20.46 -27.10
CA ALA A 107 -7.77 -21.00 -28.20
C ALA A 107 -8.07 -19.96 -29.31
N THR A 108 -8.22 -18.68 -28.96
CA THR A 108 -8.49 -17.62 -29.96
C THR A 108 -7.26 -17.31 -30.83
N PHE A 109 -6.06 -17.41 -30.25
CA PHE A 109 -4.81 -17.11 -30.95
C PHE A 109 -4.08 -18.36 -31.47
N ASP A 110 -4.69 -19.54 -31.31
CA ASP A 110 -4.11 -20.84 -31.68
C ASP A 110 -2.72 -21.07 -31.06
N VAL A 111 -2.63 -20.82 -29.75
CA VAL A 111 -1.41 -20.95 -28.95
C VAL A 111 -1.68 -21.79 -27.72
N GLU A 112 -0.63 -22.26 -27.07
CA GLU A 112 -0.76 -22.89 -25.77
C GLU A 112 -1.14 -21.87 -24.67
N PRO A 113 -1.92 -22.29 -23.65
CA PRO A 113 -2.20 -21.46 -22.48
C PRO A 113 -0.94 -20.93 -21.79
N SER A 114 0.15 -21.71 -21.81
CA SER A 114 1.48 -21.33 -21.30
C SER A 114 1.98 -20.03 -21.94
N ALA A 115 1.78 -19.84 -23.24
CA ALA A 115 2.17 -18.63 -23.96
C ALA A 115 1.37 -17.41 -23.47
N VAL A 116 0.10 -17.56 -23.09
CA VAL A 116 -0.71 -16.46 -22.53
C VAL A 116 -0.22 -16.06 -21.14
N THR A 117 0.29 -16.99 -20.33
CA THR A 117 0.83 -16.68 -19.00
C THR A 117 2.07 -15.78 -19.04
N SER A 118 2.79 -15.73 -20.17
CA SER A 118 3.88 -14.77 -20.37
C SER A 118 3.39 -13.31 -20.29
N ALA A 119 2.12 -13.04 -20.64
CA ALA A 119 1.52 -11.73 -20.48
C ALA A 119 1.38 -11.34 -19.00
N ILE A 120 0.98 -12.29 -18.14
CA ILE A 120 0.87 -12.07 -16.67
C ILE A 120 2.26 -11.78 -16.10
N THR A 121 3.25 -12.58 -16.50
CA THR A 121 4.64 -12.42 -16.05
C THR A 121 5.18 -11.04 -16.44
N THR A 122 4.98 -10.62 -17.69
CA THR A 122 5.49 -9.35 -18.19
C THR A 122 4.80 -8.16 -17.51
N THR A 123 3.48 -8.26 -17.27
CA THR A 123 2.74 -7.31 -16.44
C THR A 123 3.40 -7.12 -15.08
N LEU A 124 3.65 -8.21 -14.35
CA LEU A 124 4.24 -8.16 -12.99
C LEU A 124 5.66 -7.57 -13.00
N MET A 125 6.48 -7.93 -13.98
CA MET A 125 7.87 -7.45 -14.10
C MET A 125 7.95 -5.92 -14.34
N LEU A 126 6.96 -5.34 -15.00
CA LEU A 126 6.96 -3.91 -15.33
C LEU A 126 6.30 -3.01 -14.28
N ARG A 127 5.63 -3.58 -13.26
CA ARG A 127 5.05 -2.80 -12.16
C ARG A 127 6.07 -1.90 -11.42
N PRO A 128 7.30 -2.34 -11.12
CA PRO A 128 8.30 -1.46 -10.51
C PRO A 128 8.65 -0.24 -11.38
N VAL A 129 8.67 -0.42 -12.71
CA VAL A 129 8.89 0.69 -13.65
C VAL A 129 7.76 1.69 -13.55
N GLY A 130 6.52 1.20 -13.48
CA GLY A 130 5.33 2.00 -13.20
C GLY A 130 5.41 2.81 -11.91
N ALA A 131 5.72 2.15 -10.79
CA ALA A 131 5.86 2.80 -9.49
C ALA A 131 6.94 3.89 -9.49
N LEU A 132 8.06 3.67 -10.19
CA LEU A 132 9.10 4.68 -10.37
C LEU A 132 8.60 5.89 -11.15
N ILE A 133 7.96 5.67 -12.29
CA ILE A 133 7.48 6.75 -13.18
C ILE A 133 6.38 7.55 -12.49
N PHE A 134 5.29 6.90 -12.09
CA PHE A 134 4.13 7.58 -11.52
C PHE A 134 4.40 8.12 -10.11
N GLY A 135 5.19 7.41 -9.30
CA GLY A 135 5.63 7.91 -8.00
C GLY A 135 6.47 9.18 -8.11
N ALA A 136 7.46 9.22 -9.02
CA ALA A 136 8.27 10.41 -9.24
C ALA A 136 7.46 11.58 -9.84
N LEU A 137 6.53 11.27 -10.75
CA LEU A 137 5.59 12.27 -11.28
C LEU A 137 4.69 12.83 -10.17
N ALA A 138 4.25 12.02 -9.22
CA ALA A 138 3.41 12.46 -8.12
C ALA A 138 4.12 13.35 -7.12
N ASP A 139 5.37 13.03 -6.79
CA ASP A 139 6.18 13.90 -5.94
C ASP A 139 6.44 15.26 -6.61
N LYS A 140 6.50 15.32 -7.96
CA LYS A 140 6.73 16.55 -8.73
C LYS A 140 5.47 17.38 -9.01
N PHE A 141 4.41 16.74 -9.48
CA PHE A 141 3.23 17.42 -10.03
C PHE A 141 2.01 17.37 -9.10
N GLY A 142 2.08 16.59 -8.02
CA GLY A 142 0.93 16.27 -7.17
C GLY A 142 0.35 14.92 -7.56
N ARG A 143 -0.50 14.34 -6.71
CA ARG A 143 -1.03 12.99 -6.90
C ARG A 143 -2.14 12.97 -7.96
N ARG A 144 -2.90 14.06 -8.10
CA ARG A 144 -4.08 14.12 -8.98
C ARG A 144 -3.73 13.85 -10.46
N TRP A 145 -2.77 14.58 -11.02
CA TRP A 145 -2.48 14.50 -12.45
C TRP A 145 -1.86 13.17 -12.89
N PRO A 146 -0.87 12.60 -12.18
CA PRO A 146 -0.33 11.28 -12.48
C PRO A 146 -1.39 10.20 -12.36
N LEU A 147 -2.24 10.24 -11.31
CA LEU A 147 -3.36 9.30 -11.17
C LEU A 147 -4.40 9.40 -12.31
N MET A 148 -4.67 10.61 -12.81
CA MET A 148 -5.56 10.77 -13.98
C MET A 148 -4.92 10.21 -15.26
N GLY A 149 -3.63 10.47 -15.47
CA GLY A 149 -2.88 9.91 -16.60
C GLY A 149 -2.79 8.39 -16.54
N ASP A 150 -2.63 7.84 -15.34
CA ASP A 150 -2.59 6.41 -15.07
C ASP A 150 -3.91 5.71 -15.41
N VAL A 151 -5.03 6.21 -14.90
CA VAL A 151 -6.35 5.64 -15.21
C VAL A 151 -6.74 5.81 -16.68
N LEU A 152 -6.32 6.91 -17.33
CA LEU A 152 -6.52 7.07 -18.77
C LEU A 152 -5.72 6.02 -19.55
N LEU A 153 -4.45 5.80 -19.19
CA LEU A 153 -3.61 4.78 -19.79
C LEU A 153 -4.24 3.39 -19.59
N PHE A 154 -4.72 3.12 -18.37
CA PHE A 154 -5.44 1.91 -18.03
C PHE A 154 -6.67 1.69 -18.93
N ALA A 155 -7.54 2.70 -19.08
CA ALA A 155 -8.74 2.59 -19.89
C ALA A 155 -8.42 2.30 -21.37
N VAL A 156 -7.44 2.99 -21.94
CA VAL A 156 -7.02 2.83 -23.34
C VAL A 156 -6.40 1.46 -23.58
N VAL A 157 -5.48 1.04 -22.72
CA VAL A 157 -4.78 -0.25 -22.83
C VAL A 157 -5.73 -1.41 -22.62
N ASN A 158 -6.65 -1.28 -21.67
CA ASN A 158 -7.64 -2.30 -21.40
C ASN A 158 -8.58 -2.49 -22.61
N LEU A 159 -9.12 -1.38 -23.13
CA LEU A 159 -9.94 -1.40 -24.34
C LEU A 159 -9.18 -2.02 -25.52
N GLY A 160 -7.93 -1.58 -25.74
CA GLY A 160 -7.05 -2.11 -26.78
C GLY A 160 -6.78 -3.60 -26.64
N SER A 161 -6.66 -4.11 -25.41
CA SER A 161 -6.45 -5.53 -25.15
C SER A 161 -7.66 -6.37 -25.56
N GLY A 162 -8.86 -5.83 -25.36
CA GLY A 162 -10.10 -6.38 -25.90
C GLY A 162 -10.16 -6.40 -27.43
N PHE A 163 -9.31 -5.64 -28.14
CA PHE A 163 -9.21 -5.61 -29.62
C PHE A 163 -7.89 -6.19 -30.16
N ALA A 164 -7.05 -6.80 -29.32
CA ALA A 164 -5.77 -7.33 -29.75
C ALA A 164 -5.95 -8.39 -30.87
N PRO A 165 -5.25 -8.26 -32.02
CA PRO A 165 -5.39 -9.17 -33.15
C PRO A 165 -4.54 -10.44 -33.04
N ASN A 166 -3.48 -10.42 -32.24
CA ASN A 166 -2.59 -11.54 -31.99
C ASN A 166 -2.01 -11.49 -30.57
N LEU A 167 -1.39 -12.60 -30.15
CA LEU A 167 -0.82 -12.72 -28.81
C LEU A 167 0.28 -11.69 -28.53
N SER A 168 1.15 -11.39 -29.48
CA SER A 168 2.26 -10.44 -29.28
C SER A 168 1.75 -9.03 -28.98
N THR A 169 0.72 -8.57 -29.70
CA THR A 169 0.06 -7.29 -29.40
C THR A 169 -0.61 -7.33 -28.03
N PHE A 170 -1.26 -8.45 -27.67
CA PHE A 170 -1.86 -8.62 -26.36
C PHE A 170 -0.81 -8.53 -25.23
N ILE A 171 0.32 -9.23 -25.35
CA ILE A 171 1.44 -9.16 -24.40
C ILE A 171 2.02 -7.74 -24.33
N GLY A 172 2.18 -7.06 -25.47
CA GLY A 172 2.65 -5.67 -25.52
C GLY A 172 1.71 -4.72 -24.76
N LEU A 173 0.40 -4.87 -24.93
CA LEU A 173 -0.59 -4.09 -24.17
C LEU A 173 -0.56 -4.43 -22.69
N ARG A 174 -0.43 -5.71 -22.33
CA ARG A 174 -0.30 -6.16 -20.93
C ARG A 174 0.97 -5.66 -20.26
N SER A 175 2.06 -5.53 -21.03
CA SER A 175 3.28 -4.86 -20.57
C SER A 175 3.02 -3.42 -20.14
N ILE A 176 2.32 -2.64 -20.97
CA ILE A 176 1.96 -1.24 -20.68
C ILE A 176 0.99 -1.18 -19.49
N PHE A 177 0.04 -2.12 -19.42
CA PHE A 177 -0.86 -2.26 -18.27
C PHE A 177 -0.08 -2.49 -16.97
N GLY A 178 0.97 -3.32 -16.98
CA GLY A 178 1.85 -3.51 -15.83
C GLY A 178 2.51 -2.22 -15.35
N ILE A 179 2.92 -1.35 -16.27
CA ILE A 179 3.44 -0.02 -15.94
C ILE A 179 2.34 0.84 -15.28
N ALA A 180 1.10 0.81 -15.78
CA ALA A 180 -0.01 1.57 -15.18
C ALA A 180 -0.35 1.06 -13.76
N MET A 181 -0.65 -0.23 -13.64
CA MET A 181 -0.95 -0.91 -12.36
C MET A 181 0.18 -0.76 -11.31
N GLY A 182 1.42 -0.53 -11.79
CA GLY A 182 2.57 -0.20 -10.94
C GLY A 182 2.41 1.10 -10.16
N GLY A 183 1.82 2.11 -10.79
CA GLY A 183 1.65 3.47 -10.25
C GLY A 183 0.40 3.67 -9.39
N GLU A 184 -0.67 2.93 -9.68
CA GLU A 184 -1.99 3.14 -9.05
C GLU A 184 -1.98 2.87 -7.54
N TRP A 185 -1.46 1.71 -7.09
CA TRP A 185 -1.60 1.29 -5.68
C TRP A 185 -0.93 2.25 -4.69
N GLY A 186 0.32 2.64 -4.94
CA GLY A 186 1.07 3.52 -4.02
C GLY A 186 0.43 4.90 -3.89
N LEU A 187 0.03 5.47 -5.03
CA LEU A 187 -0.60 6.79 -5.10
C LEU A 187 -2.02 6.78 -4.55
N GLY A 188 -2.79 5.74 -4.88
CA GLY A 188 -4.14 5.53 -4.37
C GLY A 188 -4.16 5.33 -2.86
N ALA A 189 -3.26 4.52 -2.32
CA ALA A 189 -3.14 4.28 -0.88
C ALA A 189 -2.77 5.56 -0.12
N SER A 190 -1.77 6.30 -0.60
CA SER A 190 -1.37 7.59 -0.02
C SER A 190 -2.53 8.58 -0.06
N LEU A 191 -3.17 8.78 -1.21
CA LEU A 191 -4.29 9.72 -1.36
C LEU A 191 -5.48 9.36 -0.47
N ALA A 192 -5.84 8.08 -0.41
CA ALA A 192 -6.92 7.59 0.42
C ALA A 192 -6.65 7.86 1.91
N LEU A 193 -5.48 7.45 2.41
CA LEU A 193 -5.17 7.52 3.83
C LEU A 193 -4.79 8.94 4.31
N GLU A 194 -4.23 9.79 3.44
CA GLU A 194 -3.97 11.20 3.74
C GLU A 194 -5.24 12.01 3.95
N SER A 195 -6.31 11.66 3.22
CA SER A 195 -7.59 12.36 3.36
C SER A 195 -8.33 12.00 4.66
N LEU A 196 -7.98 10.88 5.29
CA LEU A 196 -8.69 10.33 6.44
C LEU A 196 -8.12 10.79 7.79
N PRO A 197 -8.99 10.92 8.81
CA PRO A 197 -8.54 11.20 10.17
C PRO A 197 -7.69 10.03 10.69
N VAL A 198 -6.72 10.32 11.56
CA VAL A 198 -5.66 9.37 11.97
C VAL A 198 -6.26 8.10 12.56
N GLU A 199 -7.34 8.23 13.33
CA GLU A 199 -8.02 7.15 14.06
C GLU A 199 -8.71 6.17 13.09
N ALA A 200 -9.14 6.65 11.92
CA ALA A 200 -9.80 5.84 10.90
C ALA A 200 -8.80 5.08 10.01
N ARG A 201 -7.52 5.48 9.98
CA ARG A 201 -6.55 4.98 8.99
C ARG A 201 -6.32 3.47 9.05
N GLY A 202 -6.34 2.82 10.22
CA GLY A 202 -6.21 1.36 10.29
C GLY A 202 -7.39 0.62 9.65
N LEU A 203 -8.62 0.95 10.04
CA LEU A 203 -9.83 0.33 9.45
C LEU A 203 -9.88 0.53 7.94
N PHE A 204 -9.69 1.77 7.49
CA PHE A 204 -9.78 2.12 6.08
C PHE A 204 -8.56 1.64 5.27
N SER A 205 -7.39 1.45 5.88
CA SER A 205 -6.27 0.70 5.28
C SER A 205 -6.68 -0.73 4.99
N GLY A 206 -7.35 -1.38 5.96
CA GLY A 206 -7.94 -2.71 5.80
C GLY A 206 -8.91 -2.76 4.62
N ILE A 207 -9.92 -1.89 4.64
CA ILE A 207 -10.92 -1.81 3.57
C ILE A 207 -10.26 -1.53 2.22
N TYR A 208 -9.32 -0.58 2.16
CA TYR A 208 -8.62 -0.20 0.93
C TYR A 208 -7.95 -1.41 0.29
N GLN A 209 -7.18 -2.17 1.08
CA GLN A 209 -6.44 -3.31 0.57
C GLN A 209 -7.36 -4.41 0.04
N GLN A 210 -8.56 -4.57 0.62
CA GLN A 210 -9.56 -5.52 0.15
C GLN A 210 -10.21 -5.17 -1.18
N GLY A 211 -9.88 -4.02 -1.78
CA GLY A 211 -10.19 -3.77 -3.20
C GLY A 211 -9.64 -4.87 -4.11
N TYR A 212 -8.46 -5.44 -3.77
CA TYR A 212 -7.87 -6.54 -4.53
C TYR A 212 -8.76 -7.80 -4.55
N ALA A 213 -9.18 -8.28 -3.38
CA ALA A 213 -10.05 -9.44 -3.25
C ALA A 213 -11.45 -9.17 -3.84
N THR A 214 -11.96 -7.94 -3.69
CA THR A 214 -13.22 -7.52 -4.29
C THR A 214 -13.15 -7.57 -5.82
N GLY A 215 -12.05 -7.07 -6.40
CA GLY A 215 -11.83 -7.08 -7.85
C GLY A 215 -11.72 -8.51 -8.39
N TYR A 216 -11.04 -9.40 -7.66
CA TYR A 216 -10.97 -10.82 -8.03
C TYR A 216 -12.35 -11.50 -8.04
N LEU A 217 -13.18 -11.25 -7.01
CA LEU A 217 -14.55 -11.78 -6.96
C LEU A 217 -15.39 -11.26 -8.13
N LEU A 218 -15.31 -9.96 -8.43
CA LEU A 218 -16.02 -9.37 -9.57
C LEU A 218 -15.55 -9.97 -10.91
N ALA A 219 -14.23 -10.19 -11.09
CA ALA A 219 -13.68 -10.82 -12.28
C ALA A 219 -14.14 -12.28 -12.42
N THR A 220 -14.20 -13.00 -11.31
CA THR A 220 -14.69 -14.39 -11.28
C THR A 220 -16.16 -14.46 -11.70
N LEU A 221 -17.01 -13.58 -11.16
CA LEU A 221 -18.42 -13.50 -11.54
C LEU A 221 -18.61 -13.09 -13.01
N ALA A 222 -17.84 -12.11 -13.49
CA ALA A 222 -17.88 -11.70 -14.88
C ALA A 222 -17.43 -12.84 -15.81
N ASN A 223 -16.35 -13.55 -15.48
CA ASN A 223 -15.87 -14.69 -16.26
C ASN A 223 -16.85 -15.86 -16.25
N TYR A 224 -17.51 -16.12 -15.11
CA TYR A 224 -18.60 -17.09 -15.03
C TYR A 224 -19.72 -16.74 -16.00
N ALA A 225 -20.21 -15.49 -15.97
CA ALA A 225 -21.26 -15.04 -16.89
C ALA A 225 -20.84 -15.17 -18.37
N VAL A 226 -19.60 -14.81 -18.72
CA VAL A 226 -19.05 -14.93 -20.09
C VAL A 226 -18.89 -16.40 -20.51
N THR A 227 -18.70 -17.31 -19.56
CA THR A 227 -18.62 -18.76 -19.81
C THR A 227 -20.00 -19.36 -20.03
N GLU A 228 -20.96 -19.07 -19.15
CA GLU A 228 -22.35 -19.54 -19.25
C GLU A 228 -23.04 -19.08 -20.54
N THR A 229 -22.77 -17.85 -20.98
CA THR A 229 -23.35 -17.32 -22.23
C THR A 229 -22.55 -17.69 -23.49
N ASN A 230 -21.49 -18.49 -23.37
CA ASN A 230 -20.54 -18.79 -24.46
C ASN A 230 -20.02 -17.53 -25.19
N SER A 231 -19.96 -16.39 -24.52
CA SER A 231 -19.58 -15.10 -25.10
C SER A 231 -18.06 -14.90 -25.14
N THR A 232 -17.52 -14.00 -25.95
CA THR A 232 -16.06 -13.83 -26.08
C THR A 232 -15.38 -13.31 -24.79
N TRP A 233 -14.14 -13.76 -24.54
CA TRP A 233 -13.30 -13.27 -23.43
C TRP A 233 -13.03 -11.76 -23.51
N ARG A 234 -13.12 -11.17 -24.72
CA ARG A 234 -12.91 -9.74 -24.95
C ARG A 234 -13.85 -8.85 -24.12
N ILE A 235 -15.03 -9.37 -23.75
CA ILE A 235 -16.02 -8.67 -22.91
C ILE A 235 -15.42 -8.30 -21.56
N LEU A 236 -14.58 -9.16 -20.95
CA LEU A 236 -13.96 -8.85 -19.67
C LEU A 236 -13.14 -7.56 -19.74
N PHE A 237 -12.37 -7.39 -20.81
CA PHE A 237 -11.55 -6.21 -21.04
C PHE A 237 -12.38 -4.97 -21.42
N TRP A 238 -13.46 -5.14 -22.18
CA TRP A 238 -14.39 -4.04 -22.45
C TRP A 238 -15.11 -3.57 -21.20
N THR A 239 -15.57 -4.49 -20.35
CA THR A 239 -16.15 -4.16 -19.04
C THR A 239 -15.14 -3.44 -18.17
N GLY A 240 -13.90 -3.95 -18.07
CA GLY A 240 -12.82 -3.28 -17.35
C GLY A 240 -12.54 -1.87 -17.87
N ALA A 241 -12.55 -1.67 -19.18
CA ALA A 241 -12.38 -0.34 -19.80
C ALA A 241 -13.53 0.62 -19.45
N VAL A 242 -14.79 0.16 -19.49
CA VAL A 242 -15.95 0.97 -19.08
C VAL A 242 -15.82 1.38 -17.62
N LEU A 243 -15.47 0.43 -16.74
CA LEU A 243 -15.26 0.74 -15.33
C LEU A 243 -14.10 1.73 -15.12
N ALA A 244 -13.03 1.62 -15.90
CA ALA A 244 -11.91 2.56 -15.84
C ALA A 244 -12.31 3.98 -16.27
N VAL A 245 -13.18 4.11 -17.28
CA VAL A 245 -13.74 5.42 -17.66
C VAL A 245 -14.59 5.99 -16.51
N ILE A 246 -15.37 5.17 -15.82
CA ILE A 246 -16.11 5.60 -14.62
C ILE A 246 -15.15 6.07 -13.52
N ALA A 247 -14.06 5.33 -13.27
CA ALA A 247 -13.01 5.73 -12.32
C ALA A 247 -12.37 7.07 -12.72
N LEU A 248 -12.10 7.27 -14.02
CA LEU A 248 -11.56 8.51 -14.55
C LEU A 248 -12.50 9.69 -14.29
N ILE A 249 -13.79 9.51 -14.56
CA ILE A 249 -14.84 10.52 -14.28
C ILE A 249 -14.87 10.88 -12.79
N MET A 250 -14.84 9.89 -11.91
CA MET A 250 -14.80 10.14 -10.45
C MET A 250 -13.56 10.94 -10.05
N ARG A 251 -12.40 10.64 -10.64
CA ARG A 251 -11.14 11.31 -10.33
C ARG A 251 -11.08 12.78 -10.76
N PHE A 252 -11.88 13.20 -11.75
CA PHE A 252 -11.94 14.62 -12.14
C PHE A 252 -12.38 15.54 -10.98
N TRP A 253 -13.23 15.06 -10.07
CA TRP A 253 -13.74 15.83 -8.94
C TRP A 253 -12.90 15.71 -7.67
N ILE A 254 -11.80 14.95 -7.69
CA ILE A 254 -10.92 14.80 -6.53
C ILE A 254 -9.93 15.97 -6.51
N PRO A 255 -9.93 16.80 -5.44
CA PRO A 255 -8.93 17.84 -5.28
C PRO A 255 -7.56 17.24 -4.92
N GLU A 256 -6.51 18.02 -5.15
CA GLU A 256 -5.16 17.65 -4.77
C GLU A 256 -5.00 17.58 -3.24
N SER A 257 -4.08 16.74 -2.76
CA SER A 257 -3.83 16.57 -1.32
C SER A 257 -3.36 17.89 -0.68
N GLU A 258 -3.93 18.23 0.48
CA GLU A 258 -3.56 19.43 1.24
C GLU A 258 -2.09 19.38 1.69
N THR A 259 -1.58 18.19 2.00
CA THR A 259 -0.17 17.98 2.38
C THR A 259 0.76 18.36 1.23
N PHE A 260 0.43 17.95 -0.01
CA PHE A 260 1.19 18.27 -1.20
C PHE A 260 1.22 19.78 -1.46
N ILE A 261 0.07 20.44 -1.34
CA ILE A 261 -0.04 21.89 -1.56
C ILE A 261 0.84 22.64 -0.55
N ARG A 262 0.78 22.26 0.74
CA ARG A 262 1.61 22.86 1.79
C ARG A 262 3.11 22.66 1.53
N GLN A 263 3.53 21.44 1.19
CA GLN A 263 4.94 21.14 0.87
C GLN A 263 5.42 21.90 -0.37
N LYS A 264 4.59 22.00 -1.41
CA LYS A 264 4.91 22.75 -2.64
C LYS A 264 5.10 24.24 -2.35
N ASN A 265 4.24 24.81 -1.50
CA ASN A 265 4.35 26.21 -1.08
C ASN A 265 5.62 26.43 -0.25
N ALA A 266 5.91 25.56 0.71
CA ALA A 266 7.14 25.62 1.52
C ALA A 266 8.40 25.54 0.65
N ARG A 267 8.45 24.62 -0.32
CA ARG A 267 9.57 24.51 -1.29
C ARG A 267 9.77 25.79 -2.10
N LYS A 268 8.67 26.44 -2.52
CA LYS A 268 8.71 27.69 -3.28
C LYS A 268 9.28 28.83 -2.45
N ILE A 269 8.89 28.93 -1.18
CA ILE A 269 9.40 29.94 -0.24
C ILE A 269 10.90 29.75 0.02
N LEU A 270 11.35 28.49 0.15
CA LEU A 270 12.73 28.15 0.50
C LEU A 270 13.70 28.04 -0.69
N GLY A 271 13.23 28.22 -1.92
CA GLY A 271 14.06 28.09 -3.12
C GLY A 271 14.68 26.70 -3.30
N ARG A 272 14.09 25.66 -2.71
CA ARG A 272 14.66 24.30 -2.70
C ARG A 272 14.29 23.52 -3.95
N SER A 273 15.26 22.75 -4.46
CA SER A 273 15.05 21.84 -5.58
C SER A 273 14.56 20.48 -5.09
N ILE A 274 13.46 20.00 -5.68
CA ILE A 274 12.90 18.68 -5.37
C ILE A 274 13.89 17.53 -5.57
N TRP A 275 14.78 17.65 -6.57
CA TRP A 275 15.80 16.64 -6.86
C TRP A 275 16.88 16.58 -5.78
N LYS A 276 17.22 17.72 -5.18
CA LYS A 276 18.16 17.75 -4.04
C LYS A 276 17.50 17.12 -2.81
N GLU A 277 16.24 17.42 -2.54
CA GLU A 277 15.48 16.77 -1.45
C GLU A 277 15.37 15.26 -1.65
N LEU A 278 15.13 14.80 -2.89
CA LEU A 278 15.07 13.37 -3.24
C LEU A 278 16.39 12.68 -3.01
N LYS A 279 17.48 13.28 -3.48
CA LYS A 279 18.81 12.73 -3.26
C LYS A 279 19.16 12.65 -1.78
N THR A 280 18.81 13.67 -1.00
CA THR A 280 19.07 13.72 0.43
C THR A 280 18.21 12.71 1.18
N ALA A 281 16.90 12.65 0.93
CA ALA A 281 16.02 11.71 1.59
C ALA A 281 16.33 10.25 1.24
N VAL A 282 16.70 9.95 -0.01
CA VAL A 282 17.16 8.60 -0.38
C VAL A 282 18.44 8.25 0.39
N ARG A 283 19.41 9.16 0.47
CA ARG A 283 20.65 8.94 1.25
C ARG A 283 20.42 8.77 2.75
N LEU A 284 19.42 9.44 3.31
CA LEU A 284 19.11 9.38 4.74
C LEU A 284 18.23 8.18 5.10
N HIS A 285 17.30 7.81 4.22
CA HIS A 285 16.28 6.79 4.49
C HIS A 285 16.46 5.50 3.67
N TRP A 286 17.61 5.27 3.03
CA TRP A 286 17.85 4.05 2.24
C TRP A 286 17.67 2.76 3.05
N LEU A 287 18.07 2.73 4.33
CA LEU A 287 17.83 1.58 5.21
C LEU A 287 16.33 1.33 5.44
N ARG A 288 15.54 2.41 5.53
CA ARG A 288 14.09 2.33 5.68
C ARG A 288 13.44 1.80 4.39
N MET A 289 13.93 2.25 3.23
CA MET A 289 13.52 1.71 1.94
C MET A 289 13.83 0.20 1.84
N ILE A 290 15.04 -0.22 2.21
CA ILE A 290 15.41 -1.66 2.19
C ILE A 290 14.51 -2.46 3.12
N TYR A 291 14.27 -1.98 4.34
CA TYR A 291 13.35 -2.62 5.26
C TYR A 291 11.94 -2.77 4.66
N MET A 292 11.40 -1.69 4.06
CA MET A 292 10.10 -1.73 3.41
C MET A 292 10.09 -2.72 2.23
N VAL A 293 11.13 -2.76 1.40
CA VAL A 293 11.23 -3.72 0.28
C VAL A 293 11.26 -5.16 0.80
N ILE A 294 12.01 -5.46 1.86
CA ILE A 294 12.08 -6.79 2.47
C ILE A 294 10.75 -7.18 3.09
N LEU A 295 10.12 -6.27 3.84
CA LEU A 295 8.78 -6.48 4.39
C LEU A 295 7.79 -6.78 3.27
N MET A 296 7.81 -5.99 2.21
CA MET A 296 6.91 -6.18 1.08
C MET A 296 7.22 -7.46 0.31
N ALA A 297 8.48 -7.90 0.21
CA ALA A 297 8.83 -9.18 -0.39
C ALA A 297 8.19 -10.33 0.39
N PHE A 298 8.35 -10.37 1.72
CA PHE A 298 7.74 -11.42 2.53
C PHE A 298 6.21 -11.35 2.56
N MET A 299 5.62 -10.16 2.56
CA MET A 299 4.17 -10.00 2.43
C MET A 299 3.63 -10.52 1.09
N ASN A 300 4.34 -10.26 -0.01
CA ASN A 300 3.97 -10.81 -1.32
C ASN A 300 4.17 -12.33 -1.36
N PHE A 301 5.26 -12.86 -0.81
CA PHE A 301 5.46 -14.31 -0.69
C PHE A 301 4.34 -14.98 0.12
N PHE A 302 3.84 -14.28 1.15
CA PHE A 302 2.79 -14.76 2.03
C PHE A 302 1.44 -14.89 1.32
N SER A 303 1.12 -13.97 0.41
CA SER A 303 -0.09 -14.09 -0.43
C SER A 303 0.09 -15.03 -1.61
N HIS A 304 1.13 -14.84 -2.41
CA HIS A 304 1.32 -15.63 -3.64
C HIS A 304 1.53 -17.12 -3.33
N GLY A 305 2.34 -17.46 -2.31
CA GLY A 305 2.54 -18.86 -1.90
C GLY A 305 1.27 -19.52 -1.33
N SER A 306 0.31 -18.74 -0.83
CA SER A 306 -0.95 -19.28 -0.32
C SER A 306 -2.10 -19.30 -1.33
N GLN A 307 -1.97 -18.63 -2.48
CA GLN A 307 -3.05 -18.41 -3.43
C GLN A 307 -2.79 -19.00 -4.81
N ASP A 308 -1.61 -18.78 -5.39
CA ASP A 308 -1.38 -18.93 -6.83
C ASP A 308 -1.48 -20.40 -7.29
N LEU A 309 -0.83 -21.32 -6.57
CA LEU A 309 -0.88 -22.76 -6.88
C LEU A 309 -1.98 -23.52 -6.14
N TYR A 310 -2.70 -22.86 -5.24
CA TYR A 310 -3.73 -23.53 -4.45
C TYR A 310 -4.84 -24.15 -5.33
N PRO A 311 -5.35 -23.50 -6.39
CA PRO A 311 -6.21 -24.13 -7.39
C PRO A 311 -5.64 -25.44 -7.97
N THR A 312 -4.37 -25.44 -8.36
CA THR A 312 -3.69 -26.61 -8.93
C THR A 312 -3.57 -27.73 -7.90
N PHE A 313 -3.24 -27.41 -6.65
CA PHE A 313 -3.26 -28.37 -5.55
C PHE A 313 -4.64 -29.02 -5.38
N LEU A 314 -5.71 -28.23 -5.39
CA LEU A 314 -7.08 -28.75 -5.26
C LEU A 314 -7.45 -29.70 -6.41
N LEU A 315 -7.14 -29.33 -7.65
CA LEU A 315 -7.51 -30.13 -8.82
C LEU A 315 -6.60 -31.34 -9.02
N SER A 316 -5.28 -31.12 -9.08
CA SER A 316 -4.30 -32.14 -9.47
C SER A 316 -3.91 -33.08 -8.33
N GLN A 317 -3.83 -32.60 -7.10
CA GLN A 317 -3.42 -33.42 -5.95
C GLN A 317 -4.61 -33.93 -5.15
N MET A 318 -5.60 -33.08 -4.88
CA MET A 318 -6.78 -33.45 -4.09
C MET A 318 -7.93 -34.03 -4.93
N GLY A 319 -7.88 -33.92 -6.27
CA GLY A 319 -8.90 -34.46 -7.17
C GLY A 319 -10.25 -33.75 -7.10
N PHE A 320 -10.28 -32.46 -6.72
CA PHE A 320 -11.51 -31.69 -6.64
C PHE A 320 -12.11 -31.47 -8.04
N THR A 321 -13.42 -31.32 -8.11
CA THR A 321 -14.08 -30.82 -9.33
C THR A 321 -13.86 -29.32 -9.48
N THR A 322 -13.97 -28.80 -10.70
CA THR A 322 -13.89 -27.36 -11.00
C THR A 322 -14.89 -26.55 -10.16
N GLY A 323 -16.08 -27.10 -9.91
CA GLY A 323 -17.08 -26.48 -9.04
C GLY A 323 -16.61 -26.38 -7.58
N GLN A 324 -16.05 -27.46 -7.03
CA GLN A 324 -15.52 -27.48 -5.66
C GLN A 324 -14.34 -26.52 -5.48
N GLN A 325 -13.44 -26.46 -6.47
CA GLN A 325 -12.33 -25.52 -6.49
C GLN A 325 -12.81 -24.07 -6.52
N THR A 326 -13.83 -23.75 -7.33
CA THR A 326 -14.44 -22.42 -7.40
C THR A 326 -15.07 -22.01 -6.05
N VAL A 327 -15.87 -22.89 -5.45
CA VAL A 327 -16.49 -22.63 -4.12
C VAL A 327 -15.41 -22.39 -3.06
N THR A 328 -14.33 -23.18 -3.08
CA THR A 328 -13.20 -23.01 -2.16
C THR A 328 -12.52 -21.66 -2.35
N GLY A 329 -12.30 -21.23 -3.60
CA GLY A 329 -11.76 -19.91 -3.92
C GLY A 329 -12.64 -18.75 -3.45
N VAL A 330 -13.98 -18.88 -3.55
CA VAL A 330 -14.90 -17.88 -3.00
C VAL A 330 -14.78 -17.80 -1.48
N ILE A 331 -14.77 -18.95 -0.79
CA ILE A 331 -14.61 -19.02 0.67
C ILE A 331 -13.30 -18.38 1.12
N MET A 332 -12.19 -18.64 0.42
CA MET A 332 -10.90 -17.98 0.65
C MET A 332 -10.99 -16.45 0.54
N ASN A 333 -11.63 -15.94 -0.51
CA ASN A 333 -11.80 -14.51 -0.72
C ASN A 333 -12.70 -13.84 0.35
N VAL A 334 -13.72 -14.54 0.82
CA VAL A 334 -14.55 -14.04 1.94
C VAL A 334 -13.71 -13.95 3.22
N GLY A 335 -12.93 -15.00 3.54
CA GLY A 335 -12.00 -14.98 4.67
C GLY A 335 -11.02 -13.82 4.58
N ALA A 336 -10.44 -13.63 3.39
CA ALA A 336 -9.57 -12.52 3.06
C ALA A 336 -10.19 -11.14 3.37
N ILE A 337 -11.41 -10.87 2.88
CA ILE A 337 -12.10 -9.58 3.07
C ILE A 337 -12.37 -9.29 4.54
N ILE A 338 -12.87 -10.28 5.27
CA ILE A 338 -13.16 -10.13 6.70
C ILE A 338 -11.86 -9.92 7.47
N GLY A 339 -10.84 -10.73 7.19
CA GLY A 339 -9.54 -10.67 7.86
C GLY A 339 -8.84 -9.33 7.68
N GLY A 340 -8.66 -8.87 6.44
CA GLY A 340 -8.02 -7.59 6.14
C GLY A 340 -8.72 -6.40 6.77
N THR A 341 -10.06 -6.41 6.80
CA THR A 341 -10.85 -5.33 7.43
C THR A 341 -10.70 -5.34 8.96
N LEU A 342 -10.83 -6.51 9.60
CA LEU A 342 -10.76 -6.63 11.05
C LEU A 342 -9.37 -6.33 11.61
N PHE A 343 -8.32 -6.90 11.01
CA PHE A 343 -6.96 -6.66 11.47
C PHE A 343 -6.43 -5.28 11.09
N GLY A 344 -6.93 -4.68 10.00
CA GLY A 344 -6.78 -3.26 9.74
C GLY A 344 -7.28 -2.42 10.91
N TYR A 345 -8.52 -2.66 11.36
CA TYR A 345 -9.08 -1.99 12.54
C TYR A 345 -8.30 -2.27 13.83
N PHE A 346 -8.00 -3.54 14.13
CA PHE A 346 -7.28 -3.92 15.35
C PHE A 346 -5.87 -3.36 15.43
N SER A 347 -5.24 -3.10 14.29
CA SER A 347 -3.91 -2.50 14.25
C SER A 347 -3.86 -1.09 14.83
N ASN A 348 -4.99 -0.38 14.92
CA ASN A 348 -5.06 0.96 15.52
C ASN A 348 -4.70 0.95 17.01
N PHE A 349 -5.13 -0.07 17.75
CA PHE A 349 -4.90 -0.13 19.20
C PHE A 349 -3.81 -1.15 19.57
N LEU A 350 -3.74 -2.31 18.91
CA LEU A 350 -2.72 -3.32 19.21
C LEU A 350 -1.32 -2.95 18.68
N GLY A 351 -1.26 -2.07 17.68
CA GLY A 351 -0.04 -1.73 16.96
C GLY A 351 0.13 -2.50 15.66
N ARG A 352 0.80 -1.87 14.68
CA ARG A 352 0.97 -2.39 13.32
C ARG A 352 1.81 -3.66 13.34
N ARG A 353 2.98 -3.62 13.99
CA ARG A 353 3.93 -4.74 14.03
C ARG A 353 3.39 -5.95 14.77
N PHE A 354 2.65 -5.72 15.86
CA PHE A 354 2.08 -6.78 16.68
C PHE A 354 1.02 -7.54 15.90
N VAL A 355 0.15 -6.83 15.17
CA VAL A 355 -0.85 -7.46 14.32
C VAL A 355 -0.21 -8.26 13.18
N LEU A 356 0.84 -7.72 12.52
CA LEU A 356 1.59 -8.47 11.51
C LEU A 356 2.17 -9.77 12.07
N ALA A 357 2.80 -9.71 13.25
CA ALA A 357 3.35 -10.89 13.93
C ALA A 357 2.27 -11.89 14.33
N LEU A 358 1.14 -11.42 14.88
CA LEU A 358 0.00 -12.25 15.26
C LEU A 358 -0.57 -12.99 14.05
N CYS A 359 -0.81 -12.28 12.94
CA CYS A 359 -1.30 -12.87 11.70
C CYS A 359 -0.32 -13.93 11.15
N ALA A 360 0.99 -13.67 11.18
CA ALA A 360 1.99 -14.64 10.75
C ALA A 360 2.00 -15.92 11.62
N ILE A 361 1.92 -15.77 12.95
CA ILE A 361 1.87 -16.90 13.88
C ILE A 361 0.59 -17.72 13.67
N CYS A 362 -0.56 -17.04 13.61
CA CYS A 362 -1.85 -17.71 13.43
C CYS A 362 -1.93 -18.40 12.06
N ALA A 363 -1.51 -17.75 10.97
CA ALA A 363 -1.46 -18.39 9.66
C ALA A 363 -0.56 -19.64 9.70
N GLY A 364 0.64 -19.54 10.28
CA GLY A 364 1.55 -20.66 10.46
C GLY A 364 0.93 -21.84 11.23
N ALA A 365 0.17 -21.56 12.29
CA ALA A 365 -0.52 -22.58 13.08
C ALA A 365 -1.63 -23.30 12.31
N PHE A 366 -2.28 -22.64 11.35
CA PHE A 366 -3.37 -23.19 10.54
C PHE A 366 -2.92 -23.83 9.21
N ILE A 367 -1.63 -23.80 8.87
CA ILE A 367 -1.08 -24.49 7.67
C ILE A 367 -1.48 -25.98 7.63
N PRO A 368 -1.40 -26.77 8.72
CA PRO A 368 -1.79 -28.17 8.66
C PRO A 368 -3.25 -28.39 8.29
N LEU A 369 -4.15 -27.53 8.78
CA LEU A 369 -5.57 -27.59 8.45
C LEU A 369 -5.85 -27.13 7.02
N TRP A 370 -5.06 -26.19 6.50
CA TRP A 370 -5.17 -25.70 5.13
C TRP A 370 -4.78 -26.76 4.08
N ILE A 371 -3.74 -27.56 4.35
CA ILE A 371 -3.22 -28.55 3.38
C ILE A 371 -3.71 -29.97 3.65
N TYR A 372 -3.73 -30.43 4.91
CA TYR A 372 -3.93 -31.84 5.26
C TYR A 372 -5.31 -32.11 5.87
N ALA A 373 -6.31 -31.32 5.52
CA ALA A 373 -7.64 -31.48 6.08
C ALA A 373 -8.28 -32.84 5.67
N PRO A 374 -9.00 -33.52 6.57
CA PRO A 374 -9.55 -34.86 6.31
C PRO A 374 -10.73 -34.88 5.34
N ASN A 375 -11.40 -33.74 5.11
CA ASN A 375 -12.57 -33.65 4.24
C ASN A 375 -12.70 -32.25 3.62
N ILE A 376 -13.51 -32.13 2.56
CA ILE A 376 -13.68 -30.88 1.80
C ILE A 376 -14.11 -29.70 2.69
N PRO A 377 -15.14 -29.81 3.56
CA PRO A 377 -15.52 -28.69 4.44
C PRO A 377 -14.41 -28.24 5.38
N SER A 378 -13.64 -29.18 5.95
CA SER A 378 -12.51 -28.84 6.82
C SER A 378 -11.38 -28.15 6.05
N LEU A 379 -11.12 -28.55 4.80
CA LEU A 379 -10.15 -27.92 3.92
C LEU A 379 -10.58 -26.50 3.55
N GLN A 380 -11.85 -26.31 3.22
CA GLN A 380 -12.44 -25.00 2.93
C GLN A 380 -12.37 -24.07 4.15
N PHE A 381 -12.62 -24.58 5.35
CA PHE A 381 -12.45 -23.83 6.58
C PHE A 381 -10.97 -23.49 6.84
N GLY A 382 -10.05 -24.43 6.61
CA GLY A 382 -8.61 -24.16 6.67
C GLY A 382 -8.18 -23.05 5.68
N ALA A 383 -8.69 -23.09 4.45
CA ALA A 383 -8.44 -22.10 3.43
C ALA A 383 -9.01 -20.72 3.79
N PHE A 384 -10.22 -20.69 4.37
CA PHE A 384 -10.82 -19.47 4.92
C PHE A 384 -9.92 -18.85 6.01
N ILE A 385 -9.54 -19.63 7.01
CA ILE A 385 -8.79 -19.15 8.18
C ILE A 385 -7.38 -18.71 7.77
N LEU A 386 -6.71 -19.47 6.90
CA LEU A 386 -5.40 -19.06 6.41
C LEU A 386 -5.50 -17.70 5.70
N GLN A 387 -6.45 -17.53 4.78
CA GLN A 387 -6.60 -16.27 4.05
C GLN A 387 -7.10 -15.11 4.92
N PHE A 388 -7.87 -15.42 5.96
CA PHE A 388 -8.25 -14.45 6.99
C PHE A 388 -7.02 -13.85 7.69
N PHE A 389 -6.02 -14.65 8.03
CA PHE A 389 -4.79 -14.14 8.63
C PHE A 389 -3.82 -13.54 7.61
N VAL A 390 -3.67 -14.16 6.42
CA VAL A 390 -2.80 -13.66 5.35
C VAL A 390 -3.24 -12.26 4.92
N GLN A 391 -4.52 -12.10 4.57
CA GLN A 391 -5.03 -10.78 4.19
C GLN A 391 -5.26 -9.87 5.40
N GLY A 392 -5.43 -10.44 6.59
CA GLY A 392 -5.37 -9.71 7.86
C GLY A 392 -4.09 -8.91 8.02
N ALA A 393 -2.94 -9.53 7.74
CA ALA A 393 -1.66 -8.82 7.72
C ALA A 393 -1.63 -7.73 6.64
N TRP A 394 -2.16 -8.02 5.44
CA TRP A 394 -2.26 -7.04 4.35
C TRP A 394 -3.10 -5.81 4.68
N GLY A 395 -4.16 -5.96 5.47
CA GLY A 395 -4.98 -4.83 5.90
C GLY A 395 -4.22 -3.76 6.67
N VAL A 396 -3.10 -4.12 7.30
CA VAL A 396 -2.21 -3.21 8.03
C VAL A 396 -1.24 -2.47 7.11
N ILE A 397 -0.90 -3.05 5.96
CA ILE A 397 0.21 -2.60 5.11
C ILE A 397 0.03 -1.19 4.57
N PRO A 398 -1.10 -0.82 3.93
CA PRO A 398 -1.25 0.54 3.41
C PRO A 398 -0.99 1.62 4.46
N ALA A 399 -1.53 1.49 5.67
CA ALA A 399 -1.23 2.40 6.78
C ALA A 399 0.25 2.33 7.17
N HIS A 400 0.78 1.14 7.43
CA HIS A 400 2.12 0.97 7.99
C HIS A 400 3.22 1.53 7.09
N ILE A 401 3.18 1.27 5.78
CA ILE A 401 4.22 1.75 4.88
C ILE A 401 4.09 3.23 4.52
N ASN A 402 2.87 3.79 4.54
CA ASN A 402 2.66 5.24 4.37
C ASN A 402 3.09 6.02 5.61
N GLU A 403 2.89 5.46 6.81
CA GLU A 403 3.41 5.99 8.08
C GLU A 403 4.95 5.98 8.09
N LEU A 404 5.57 4.93 7.57
CA LEU A 404 7.03 4.84 7.46
C LEU A 404 7.61 5.76 6.38
N ALA A 405 6.83 6.16 5.37
CA ALA A 405 7.36 6.99 4.31
C ALA A 405 7.65 8.43 4.81
N PRO A 406 8.86 8.96 4.54
CA PRO A 406 9.18 10.36 4.78
C PRO A 406 8.25 11.28 4.00
N ASP A 407 7.88 12.40 4.62
CA ASP A 407 6.94 13.37 4.07
C ASP A 407 7.33 13.85 2.67
N ALA A 408 8.62 14.03 2.43
CA ALA A 408 9.15 14.50 1.15
C ALA A 408 9.05 13.47 -0.01
N PHE A 409 8.90 12.17 0.29
CA PHE A 409 8.93 11.04 -0.67
C PHE A 409 7.76 10.07 -0.49
N ARG A 410 6.67 10.55 0.11
CA ARG A 410 5.49 9.74 0.40
C ARG A 410 4.76 9.27 -0.86
N GLY A 411 4.89 9.97 -2.00
CA GLY A 411 4.31 9.51 -3.27
C GLY A 411 5.09 8.35 -3.90
N LEU A 412 6.42 8.40 -3.86
CA LEU A 412 7.28 7.38 -4.48
C LEU A 412 7.55 6.16 -3.58
N MET A 413 7.90 6.38 -2.31
CA MET A 413 8.51 5.34 -1.47
C MET A 413 7.60 4.13 -1.19
N PRO A 414 6.33 4.29 -0.75
CA PRO A 414 5.43 3.16 -0.50
C PRO A 414 5.20 2.29 -1.74
N GLY A 415 4.85 2.93 -2.87
CA GLY A 415 4.57 2.24 -4.12
C GLY A 415 5.79 1.50 -4.65
N LEU A 416 6.96 2.15 -4.65
CA LEU A 416 8.20 1.53 -5.11
C LEU A 416 8.59 0.33 -4.25
N ALA A 417 8.51 0.46 -2.92
CA ALA A 417 8.82 -0.65 -2.02
C ALA A 417 7.89 -1.85 -2.23
N TYR A 418 6.60 -1.59 -2.41
CA TYR A 418 5.61 -2.63 -2.73
C TYR A 418 5.94 -3.35 -4.03
N GLN A 419 6.22 -2.62 -5.11
CA GLN A 419 6.49 -3.26 -6.41
C GLN A 419 7.84 -3.98 -6.47
N LEU A 420 8.88 -3.45 -5.82
CA LEU A 420 10.16 -4.16 -5.70
C LEU A 420 10.01 -5.44 -4.87
N GLY A 421 9.23 -5.40 -3.78
CA GLY A 421 8.88 -6.60 -3.02
C GLY A 421 8.12 -7.63 -3.87
N ASN A 422 7.16 -7.17 -4.68
CA ASN A 422 6.43 -8.02 -5.62
C ASN A 422 7.38 -8.66 -6.66
N LEU A 423 8.35 -7.92 -7.18
CA LEU A 423 9.35 -8.47 -8.11
C LEU A 423 10.20 -9.58 -7.47
N ILE A 424 10.62 -9.40 -6.21
CA ILE A 424 11.38 -10.44 -5.47
C ILE A 424 10.51 -11.69 -5.27
N SER A 425 9.22 -11.52 -5.01
CA SER A 425 8.27 -12.61 -4.79
C SER A 425 7.74 -13.27 -6.07
N ALA A 426 8.06 -12.73 -7.25
CA ALA A 426 7.51 -13.19 -8.52
C ALA A 426 7.84 -14.66 -8.85
N ALA A 427 8.91 -15.21 -8.27
CA ALA A 427 9.33 -16.60 -8.46
C ALA A 427 8.65 -17.61 -7.48
N SER A 428 7.79 -17.15 -6.58
CA SER A 428 7.13 -17.99 -5.54
C SER A 428 6.48 -19.25 -6.12
N SER A 429 5.57 -19.07 -7.07
CA SER A 429 4.83 -20.15 -7.71
C SER A 429 5.74 -21.12 -8.49
N GLN A 430 6.81 -20.62 -9.12
CA GLN A 430 7.78 -21.49 -9.81
C GLN A 430 8.62 -22.30 -8.82
N ILE A 431 9.01 -21.72 -7.68
CA ILE A 431 9.72 -22.42 -6.61
C ILE A 431 8.86 -23.58 -6.09
N GLU A 432 7.60 -23.31 -5.78
CA GLU A 432 6.67 -24.32 -5.29
C GLU A 432 6.39 -25.41 -6.32
N ALA A 433 6.16 -25.04 -7.60
CA ALA A 433 5.93 -26.02 -8.66
C ALA A 433 7.13 -26.93 -8.89
N THR A 434 8.33 -26.34 -9.03
CA THR A 434 9.57 -27.09 -9.29
C THR A 434 9.91 -28.06 -8.16
N ILE A 435 9.72 -27.64 -6.91
CA ILE A 435 9.99 -28.49 -5.75
C ILE A 435 8.93 -29.59 -5.65
N GLY A 436 7.65 -29.27 -5.87
CA GLY A 436 6.56 -30.26 -5.84
C GLY A 436 6.73 -31.37 -6.89
N GLU A 437 7.15 -31.00 -8.10
CA GLU A 437 7.43 -31.95 -9.19
C GLU A 437 8.67 -32.81 -8.92
N ARG A 438 9.68 -32.24 -8.23
CA ARG A 438 10.90 -32.99 -7.83
C ARG A 438 10.60 -34.04 -6.76
N TYR A 439 9.59 -33.82 -5.92
CA TYR A 439 9.21 -34.72 -4.83
C TYR A 439 7.74 -35.17 -4.95
N PRO A 440 7.41 -36.04 -5.94
CA PRO A 440 6.05 -36.49 -6.15
C PRO A 440 5.54 -37.43 -5.05
N LEU A 441 4.21 -37.59 -4.98
CA LEU A 441 3.55 -38.43 -3.99
C LEU A 441 3.85 -39.91 -4.19
N HIS A 442 3.98 -40.62 -3.07
CA HIS A 442 4.19 -42.07 -3.03
C HIS A 442 2.99 -42.77 -2.39
N ASN A 443 2.69 -43.96 -2.87
CA ASN A 443 1.78 -44.90 -2.24
C ASN A 443 2.45 -45.54 -1.00
N PRO A 444 1.67 -46.13 -0.07
CA PRO A 444 2.20 -46.82 1.10
C PRO A 444 3.19 -47.95 0.78
N ASP A 445 3.12 -48.50 -0.44
CA ASP A 445 4.01 -49.54 -0.97
C ASP A 445 5.32 -48.98 -1.57
N GLY A 446 5.51 -47.66 -1.56
CA GLY A 446 6.69 -46.98 -2.11
C GLY A 446 6.62 -46.69 -3.62
N THR A 447 5.55 -47.05 -4.32
CA THR A 447 5.35 -46.71 -5.74
C THR A 447 4.87 -45.27 -5.90
N TYR A 448 5.10 -44.65 -7.06
CA TYR A 448 4.59 -43.30 -7.32
C TYR A 448 3.07 -43.30 -7.52
N ARG A 449 2.38 -42.29 -6.97
CA ARG A 449 0.98 -42.02 -7.34
C ARG A 449 0.92 -41.46 -8.75
N LEU A 450 0.10 -42.08 -9.58
CA LEU A 450 -0.10 -41.68 -10.97
C LEU A 450 -1.49 -41.06 -11.16
N ASN A 451 -1.60 -40.06 -12.03
CA ASN A 451 -2.87 -39.50 -12.48
C ASN A 451 -3.54 -40.42 -13.53
N ALA A 452 -4.72 -40.03 -14.03
CA ALA A 452 -5.46 -40.78 -15.03
C ALA A 452 -4.67 -40.98 -16.34
N GLU A 453 -3.73 -40.08 -16.63
CA GLU A 453 -2.82 -40.13 -17.78
C GLU A 453 -1.51 -40.92 -17.52
N GLY A 454 -1.34 -41.53 -16.34
CA GLY A 454 -0.15 -42.32 -15.99
C GLY A 454 1.09 -41.50 -15.62
N GLN A 455 0.96 -40.20 -15.38
CA GLN A 455 2.02 -39.29 -14.94
C GLN A 455 2.06 -39.16 -13.42
N ARG A 456 3.24 -38.87 -12.86
CA ARG A 456 3.45 -38.74 -11.41
C ARG A 456 2.74 -37.51 -10.86
N ILE A 457 1.99 -37.67 -9.76
CA ILE A 457 1.34 -36.56 -9.07
C ILE A 457 2.36 -35.85 -8.18
N ALA A 458 2.62 -34.57 -8.45
CA ALA A 458 3.48 -33.71 -7.64
C ALA A 458 2.91 -33.49 -6.22
N ASP A 459 3.77 -33.36 -5.22
CA ASP A 459 3.36 -33.03 -3.83
C ASP A 459 3.38 -31.51 -3.61
N TYR A 460 2.42 -30.83 -4.22
CA TYR A 460 2.21 -29.39 -4.04
C TYR A 460 1.85 -29.08 -2.59
N GLY A 461 1.01 -29.88 -1.95
CA GLY A 461 0.56 -29.65 -0.58
C GLY A 461 1.72 -29.55 0.42
N LYS A 462 2.62 -30.54 0.44
CA LYS A 462 3.78 -30.51 1.34
C LYS A 462 4.74 -29.37 1.02
N THR A 463 4.94 -29.10 -0.27
CA THR A 463 5.81 -28.02 -0.72
C THR A 463 5.30 -26.66 -0.27
N GLN A 464 4.01 -26.37 -0.52
CA GLN A 464 3.34 -25.14 -0.10
C GLN A 464 3.33 -25.00 1.43
N ALA A 465 3.09 -26.09 2.18
CA ALA A 465 3.14 -26.06 3.64
C ALA A 465 4.51 -25.64 4.18
N ILE A 466 5.60 -26.22 3.66
CA ILE A 466 6.97 -25.87 4.07
C ILE A 466 7.30 -24.45 3.65
N PHE A 467 6.97 -24.07 2.42
CA PHE A 467 7.19 -22.73 1.89
C PHE A 467 6.50 -21.67 2.76
N MET A 468 5.21 -21.85 3.02
CA MET A 468 4.43 -20.95 3.88
C MET A 468 4.96 -20.90 5.32
N GLY A 469 5.42 -22.03 5.87
CA GLY A 469 6.06 -22.05 7.19
C GLY A 469 7.31 -21.17 7.25
N CYS A 470 8.18 -21.27 6.24
CA CYS A 470 9.36 -20.42 6.11
C CYS A 470 8.98 -18.94 5.97
N VAL A 471 7.98 -18.63 5.14
CA VAL A 471 7.51 -17.25 4.94
C VAL A 471 6.93 -16.67 6.22
N CYS A 472 6.10 -17.41 6.96
CA CYS A 472 5.55 -16.97 8.24
C CYS A 472 6.67 -16.66 9.25
N PHE A 473 7.70 -17.50 9.32
CA PHE A 473 8.85 -17.28 10.20
C PHE A 473 9.66 -16.03 9.82
N CYS A 474 9.97 -15.86 8.53
CA CYS A 474 10.67 -14.68 8.04
C CYS A 474 9.86 -13.39 8.24
N LEU A 475 8.54 -13.45 8.01
CA LEU A 475 7.64 -12.32 8.23
C LEU A 475 7.55 -11.96 9.72
N LEU A 476 7.51 -12.95 10.61
CA LEU A 476 7.56 -12.75 12.05
C LEU A 476 8.86 -12.04 12.48
N ILE A 477 10.02 -12.49 11.98
CA ILE A 477 11.30 -11.81 12.25
C ILE A 477 11.26 -10.37 11.75
N THR A 478 10.77 -10.17 10.53
CA THR A 478 10.70 -8.84 9.91
C THR A 478 9.78 -7.90 10.70
N ALA A 479 8.64 -8.41 11.18
CA ALA A 479 7.73 -7.65 12.03
C ALA A 479 8.34 -7.30 13.40
N ILE A 480 9.12 -8.21 14.00
CA ILE A 480 9.78 -7.99 15.30
C ILE A 480 10.93 -6.96 15.20
N VAL A 481 11.74 -7.06 14.14
CA VAL A 481 12.88 -6.16 13.90
C VAL A 481 12.43 -4.81 13.36
N GLY A 482 11.24 -4.76 12.77
CA GLY A 482 10.71 -3.62 12.05
C GLY A 482 10.47 -2.36 12.86
N LYS A 483 10.71 -1.22 12.20
CA LYS A 483 10.37 0.10 12.74
C LYS A 483 8.86 0.33 12.65
N GLU A 484 8.27 0.96 13.67
CA GLU A 484 6.86 1.36 13.68
C GLU A 484 6.74 2.87 13.98
N GLU A 485 6.04 3.61 13.11
CA GLU A 485 5.69 5.04 13.28
C GLU A 485 4.17 5.19 13.30
N ARG A 486 3.51 4.45 14.19
CA ARG A 486 2.05 4.34 14.26
C ARG A 486 1.38 5.70 14.46
N ASN A 487 0.24 5.90 13.80
CA ASN A 487 -0.60 7.11 13.94
C ASN A 487 0.16 8.41 13.64
N LYS A 488 1.18 8.36 12.77
CA LYS A 488 1.87 9.55 12.30
C LYS A 488 0.88 10.47 11.61
N ASP A 489 0.60 11.64 12.18
CA ASP A 489 -0.25 12.60 11.51
C ASP A 489 0.49 13.19 10.31
N PHE A 490 -0.12 13.08 9.14
CA PHE A 490 0.41 13.66 7.91
C PHE A 490 0.18 15.18 7.86
N ASN A 491 -0.67 15.72 8.75
CA ASN A 491 -1.09 17.12 8.75
C ASN A 491 -0.46 17.96 9.88
N GLN A 492 -0.12 17.39 11.04
CA GLN A 492 0.35 18.15 12.22
C GLN A 492 1.86 18.36 12.36
N THR A 493 2.72 17.76 11.54
CA THR A 493 4.16 17.84 11.80
C THR A 493 4.96 18.08 10.52
N LEU A 494 5.23 19.35 10.23
CA LEU A 494 6.55 19.74 9.69
C LEU A 494 7.57 19.86 10.84
N THR A 495 7.39 19.14 11.95
CA THR A 495 8.36 19.15 13.06
C THR A 495 9.46 18.14 12.76
N GLU A 496 10.68 18.66 12.64
CA GLU A 496 11.92 17.99 13.00
C GLU A 496 12.09 16.53 12.52
N ASP A 497 11.91 16.28 11.22
CA ASP A 497 12.92 15.41 10.61
C ASP A 497 14.21 16.24 10.69
N SER A 498 15.10 15.89 11.63
CA SER A 498 16.43 16.46 11.95
C SER A 498 17.41 16.69 10.78
N HIS A 499 16.89 16.73 9.56
CA HIS A 499 17.53 17.06 8.30
C HIS A 499 16.70 18.10 7.52
N GLY A 500 16.41 19.22 8.20
CA GLY A 500 16.13 20.51 7.56
C GLY A 500 14.73 20.71 7.00
N ALA A 501 13.68 20.01 7.45
CA ALA A 501 12.30 20.38 7.14
C ALA A 501 11.76 21.35 8.21
N ILE A 502 11.29 22.50 7.75
CA ILE A 502 10.95 23.69 8.53
C ILE A 502 9.59 23.57 9.22
N GLY A 503 9.52 23.87 10.52
CA GLY A 503 8.29 23.93 11.30
C GLY A 503 7.34 25.05 10.89
N PRO A 504 6.04 24.97 11.26
CA PRO A 504 5.03 25.96 10.91
C PRO A 504 5.32 27.38 11.43
N GLU A 505 6.17 27.54 12.44
CA GLU A 505 6.57 28.85 12.96
C GLU A 505 7.56 29.59 12.03
N GLU A 506 8.55 28.90 11.48
CA GLU A 506 9.52 29.48 10.54
C GLU A 506 8.86 29.86 9.19
N VAL A 507 7.79 29.16 8.78
CA VAL A 507 6.96 29.59 7.63
C VAL A 507 6.23 30.89 7.96
N LYS A 508 5.65 31.02 9.17
CA LYS A 508 4.99 32.27 9.59
C LYS A 508 5.98 33.43 9.66
N ILE A 509 7.17 33.22 10.21
CA ILE A 509 8.22 34.23 10.32
C ILE A 509 8.64 34.74 8.93
N ASN A 510 8.90 33.83 7.97
CA ASN A 510 9.26 34.21 6.60
C ASN A 510 8.11 34.88 5.83
N THR A 511 6.85 34.51 6.10
CA THR A 511 5.68 35.13 5.44
C THR A 511 5.50 36.58 5.91
N VAL A 512 5.79 36.86 7.18
CA VAL A 512 5.78 38.21 7.76
C VAL A 512 6.95 39.04 7.23
N GLU A 513 8.16 38.48 7.11
CA GLU A 513 9.32 39.18 6.53
C GLU A 513 9.16 39.50 5.02
N GLN A 514 8.43 38.68 4.27
CA GLN A 514 8.20 38.89 2.83
C GLN A 514 6.97 39.76 2.50
N GLY A 515 6.28 40.32 3.51
CA GLY A 515 5.15 41.23 3.30
C GLY A 515 3.92 40.57 2.66
N ILE A 516 3.80 39.25 2.74
CA ILE A 516 2.63 38.51 2.25
C ILE A 516 1.62 38.45 3.40
N PRO A 517 0.39 39.00 3.26
CA PRO A 517 -0.56 38.99 4.35
C PRO A 517 -0.93 37.54 4.72
N PRO A 518 -1.04 37.21 6.02
CA PRO A 518 -1.52 35.91 6.45
C PRO A 518 -2.95 35.72 5.94
N SER A 519 -3.20 34.63 5.22
CA SER A 519 -4.55 34.28 4.81
C SER A 519 -5.35 33.88 6.07
N ASP A 520 -6.26 34.74 6.49
CA ASP A 520 -7.26 34.45 7.51
C ASP A 520 -8.11 33.25 7.07
N HIS A 521 -7.77 32.06 7.57
CA HIS A 521 -8.71 30.96 7.67
C HIS A 521 -9.33 30.97 9.07
N THR A 522 -10.10 32.03 9.31
CA THR A 522 -11.13 32.04 10.35
C THR A 522 -12.47 32.12 9.62
N THR A 523 -13.40 31.25 10.01
CA THR A 523 -14.80 31.16 9.57
C THR A 523 -15.10 30.51 8.21
N CYS A 524 -15.59 29.26 8.26
CA CYS A 524 -16.90 28.94 7.68
C CYS A 524 -17.52 27.76 8.44
N LYS A 525 -18.76 27.95 8.85
CA LYS A 525 -19.64 26.98 9.52
C LYS A 525 -20.03 25.83 8.60
#